data_AF-A0A2M7XXH8-F1
#
_entry.id   AF-A0A2M7XXH8-F1
#
_cell.length_a   1.000
_cell.length_b   1.000
_cell.length_c   1.000
_cell.angle_alpha   90.00
_cell.angle_beta   90.00
_cell.angle_gamma   90.00
#
_symmetry.space_group_name_H-M   'P 1'
#
loop_
_entity.id
_entity.type
_entity.pdbx_description
1 polymer ?
#
loop_
_entity_poly.entity_id
_entity_poly.type
_entity_poly.pdbx_seq_one_letter_code
_entity_poly.pdbx_strand_id
1 'polypeptide(L)'
;MKEIKSKIDNTRIKINGYYIPYQNFFLNMPLQFGGEDYKMLRLFRRIKLYIEPSLVHNKMEIKDEKIGYLKGKIFHHSYRSLPQMFVKFTDYGTRMAKEKYLSGEKSSFKKVFIYPIHMFWARFITDKGYEDGLFRIPLDLGFAYMEFVTYFMLAIMSPAFGGTKKKL
;
A
#
# COMPACT_ATOMS: atom_id res chain seq x y z
N MET A 1 11.58 18.83 10.38
CA MET A 1 11.97 18.74 11.81
C MET A 1 11.48 19.94 12.64
N LYS A 2 11.57 21.20 12.16
CA LYS A 2 11.08 22.39 12.89
C LYS A 2 9.57 22.36 13.22
N GLU A 3 8.72 21.92 12.29
CA GLU A 3 7.26 21.83 12.50
C GLU A 3 6.88 20.83 13.62
N ILE A 4 7.56 19.68 13.65
CA ILE A 4 7.30 18.63 14.64
C ILE A 4 7.61 19.16 16.05
N LYS A 5 8.77 19.82 16.24
CA LYS A 5 9.14 20.40 17.54
C LYS A 5 8.12 21.44 18.01
N SER A 6 7.72 22.35 17.13
CA SER A 6 6.72 23.39 17.44
C SER A 6 5.37 22.84 17.90
N LYS A 7 4.90 21.71 17.35
CA LYS A 7 3.63 21.08 17.78
C LYS A 7 3.74 20.21 19.03
N ILE A 8 4.94 19.74 19.38
CA ILE A 8 5.18 18.92 20.58
C ILE A 8 5.39 19.80 21.82
N ASP A 9 6.11 20.92 21.68
CA ASP A 9 6.44 21.83 22.80
C ASP A 9 5.23 22.63 23.30
N ASN A 10 4.13 22.63 22.54
CA ASN A 10 2.88 23.24 22.94
C ASN A 10 2.08 22.29 23.85
N THR A 11 2.48 22.22 25.12
CA THR A 11 1.99 21.32 26.19
C THR A 11 0.48 21.33 26.45
N ARG A 12 -0.29 22.24 25.84
CA ARG A 12 -1.76 22.29 25.92
C ARG A 12 -2.47 21.39 24.92
N ILE A 13 -1.79 20.89 23.90
CA ILE A 13 -2.42 20.12 22.82
C ILE A 13 -2.43 18.63 23.18
N LYS A 14 -3.61 18.12 23.57
CA LYS A 14 -3.86 16.69 23.85
C LYS A 14 -3.93 15.83 22.56
N ILE A 15 -3.06 16.05 21.57
CA ILE A 15 -3.04 15.21 20.36
C ILE A 15 -2.33 13.88 20.65
N ASN A 16 -2.98 12.79 20.25
CA ASN A 16 -2.51 11.42 20.47
C ASN A 16 -1.75 10.85 19.27
N GLY A 17 -1.88 11.45 18.10
CA GLY A 17 -1.05 11.16 16.95
C GLY A 17 -1.21 12.12 15.79
N TYR A 18 -0.29 12.04 14.82
CA TYR A 18 -0.27 12.89 13.64
C TYR A 18 -0.12 12.07 12.36
N TYR A 19 -1.04 12.30 11.43
CA TYR A 19 -0.88 11.93 10.04
C TYR A 19 0.10 12.88 9.35
N ILE A 20 1.03 12.31 8.59
CA ILE A 20 2.04 13.06 7.85
C ILE A 20 1.88 12.70 6.36
N PRO A 21 1.74 13.69 5.46
CA PRO A 21 1.69 13.44 4.03
C PRO A 21 3.01 12.88 3.51
N TYR A 22 2.92 12.00 2.52
CA TYR A 22 4.08 11.47 1.82
C TYR A 22 4.27 12.18 0.48
N GLN A 23 5.52 12.35 0.07
CA GLN A 23 5.88 12.61 -1.31
C GLN A 23 6.60 11.35 -1.80
N ASN A 24 5.91 10.51 -2.56
CA ASN A 24 6.51 9.32 -3.14
C ASN A 24 7.35 9.70 -4.35
N PHE A 25 8.42 8.94 -4.55
CA PHE A 25 9.31 9.06 -5.70
C PHE A 25 9.46 7.72 -6.40
N PHE A 26 9.37 7.75 -7.73
CA PHE A 26 9.71 6.65 -8.62
C PHE A 26 10.89 7.05 -9.48
N LEU A 27 12.00 6.31 -9.39
CA LEU A 27 13.26 6.63 -10.09
C LEU A 27 13.71 8.09 -9.85
N ASN A 28 13.59 8.54 -8.59
CA ASN A 28 13.87 9.92 -8.14
C ASN A 28 12.98 11.02 -8.74
N MET A 29 11.98 10.66 -9.54
CA MET A 29 10.95 11.58 -10.00
C MET A 29 9.78 11.62 -9.01
N PRO A 30 9.29 12.80 -8.61
CA PRO A 30 8.16 12.89 -7.70
C PRO A 30 6.88 12.39 -8.38
N LEU A 31 6.07 11.64 -7.64
CA LEU A 31 4.74 11.21 -8.07
C LEU A 31 3.67 12.11 -7.44
N GLN A 32 2.70 12.57 -8.23
CA GLN A 32 1.59 13.38 -7.73
C GLN A 32 0.24 12.65 -7.86
N PHE A 33 0.08 11.79 -8.86
CA PHE A 33 -1.20 11.16 -9.18
C PHE A 33 -1.21 9.66 -8.86
N GLY A 34 -2.18 8.90 -9.40
CA GLY A 34 -2.24 7.44 -9.32
C GLY A 34 -2.31 6.90 -7.89
N GLY A 35 -3.00 7.61 -6.99
CA GLY A 35 -3.17 7.20 -5.59
C GLY A 35 -1.92 7.36 -4.71
N GLU A 36 -0.92 8.15 -5.11
CA GLU A 36 0.31 8.36 -4.33
C GLU A 36 0.25 9.53 -3.34
N ASP A 37 -0.80 10.35 -3.39
CA ASP A 37 -1.08 11.39 -2.39
C ASP A 37 -1.85 10.81 -1.20
N TYR A 38 -1.11 10.20 -0.28
CA TYR A 38 -1.66 9.68 0.97
C TYR A 38 -0.90 10.18 2.19
N LYS A 39 -1.52 10.03 3.36
CA LYS A 39 -0.96 10.40 4.65
C LYS A 39 -0.84 9.14 5.52
N MET A 40 0.28 9.00 6.22
CA MET A 40 0.48 7.90 7.16
C MET A 40 0.59 8.40 8.59
N LEU A 41 -0.01 7.67 9.53
CA LEU A 41 0.16 7.89 10.96
C LEU A 41 1.59 7.47 11.35
N ARG A 42 2.43 8.44 11.69
CA ARG A 42 3.87 8.20 11.98
C ARG A 42 4.32 8.73 13.33
N LEU A 43 3.58 9.66 13.91
CA LEU A 43 3.83 10.15 15.27
C LEU A 43 2.61 9.80 16.10
N PHE A 44 2.80 9.08 17.20
CA PHE A 44 1.70 8.69 18.07
C PHE A 44 2.21 8.42 19.49
N ARG A 45 1.33 8.58 20.47
CA ARG A 45 1.61 8.19 21.85
C ARG A 45 1.50 6.67 21.96
N ARG A 46 2.59 6.00 22.34
CA ARG A 46 2.72 4.53 22.38
C ARG A 46 1.56 3.81 23.11
N ILE A 47 1.03 4.41 24.17
CA ILE A 47 -0.04 3.83 25.02
C ILE A 47 -1.42 3.82 24.32
N LYS A 48 -1.59 4.57 23.23
CA LYS A 48 -2.88 4.75 22.52
C LYS A 48 -2.92 4.10 21.13
N LEU A 49 -1.86 3.39 20.75
CA LEU A 49 -1.76 2.74 19.45
C LEU A 49 -2.42 1.36 19.49
N TYR A 50 -3.37 1.12 18.60
CA TYR A 50 -3.80 -0.22 18.24
C TYR A 50 -3.06 -0.63 16.97
N ILE A 51 -2.39 -1.78 17.02
CA ILE A 51 -1.74 -2.39 15.86
C ILE A 51 -2.58 -3.60 15.48
N GLU A 52 -3.27 -3.54 14.35
CA GLU A 52 -3.86 -4.74 13.75
C GLU A 52 -2.75 -5.49 13.01
N PRO A 53 -2.42 -6.73 13.41
CA PRO A 53 -1.40 -7.51 12.72
C PRO A 53 -1.85 -7.81 11.28
N SER A 54 -1.05 -7.40 10.31
CA SER A 54 -1.20 -7.80 8.90
C SER A 54 0.17 -8.21 8.38
N LEU A 55 0.19 -9.24 7.54
CA LEU A 55 1.40 -9.77 6.90
C LEU A 55 1.99 -8.77 5.88
N VAL A 56 1.19 -7.82 5.37
CA VAL A 56 1.61 -6.84 4.37
C VAL A 56 1.85 -5.47 5.01
N HIS A 57 0.87 -4.95 5.75
CA HIS A 57 0.97 -3.66 6.46
C HIS A 57 0.20 -3.72 7.77
N ASN A 58 0.92 -3.77 8.90
CA ASN A 58 0.31 -3.54 10.21
C ASN A 58 -0.51 -2.23 10.18
N LYS A 59 -1.83 -2.33 10.32
CA LYS A 59 -2.68 -1.14 10.37
C LYS A 59 -2.51 -0.52 11.74
N MET A 60 -1.97 0.69 11.75
CA MET A 60 -1.79 1.49 12.95
C MET A 60 -2.96 2.45 13.07
N GLU A 61 -3.85 2.18 14.01
CA GLU A 61 -5.02 3.01 14.25
C GLU A 61 -5.01 3.58 15.67
N ILE A 62 -5.47 4.83 15.78
CA ILE A 62 -5.79 5.47 17.05
C ILE A 62 -7.29 5.66 17.05
N LYS A 63 -8.01 4.97 17.94
CA LYS A 63 -9.48 5.08 18.08
C LYS A 63 -9.94 6.37 18.78
N ASP A 64 -9.05 7.35 18.94
CA ASP A 64 -9.29 8.58 19.69
C ASP A 64 -9.48 9.74 18.71
N GLU A 65 -10.43 10.63 18.96
CA GLU A 65 -10.75 11.78 18.09
C GLU A 65 -9.63 12.84 18.05
N LYS A 66 -8.62 12.74 18.92
CA LYS A 66 -7.51 13.71 19.01
C LYS A 66 -6.37 13.36 18.08
N ILE A 67 -6.64 13.39 16.78
CA ILE A 67 -5.65 13.18 15.72
C ILE A 67 -5.36 14.50 15.01
N GLY A 68 -4.08 14.81 14.85
CA GLY A 68 -3.62 15.97 14.10
C GLY A 68 -3.12 15.62 12.71
N TYR A 69 -2.92 16.66 11.89
CA TYR A 69 -2.26 16.57 10.60
C TYR A 69 -1.05 17.51 10.57
N LEU A 70 0.07 17.02 10.04
CA LEU A 70 1.23 17.85 9.72
C LEU A 70 1.18 18.28 8.25
N LYS A 71 1.78 19.43 7.96
CA LYS A 71 1.87 19.99 6.61
C LYS A 71 3.14 19.52 5.89
N GLY A 72 4.25 19.35 6.62
CA GLY A 72 5.51 18.86 6.06
C GLY A 72 5.37 17.44 5.49
N LYS A 73 5.93 17.23 4.30
CA LYS A 73 5.92 15.93 3.63
C LYS A 73 7.13 15.07 4.04
N ILE A 74 6.93 13.76 4.16
CA ILE A 74 8.01 12.78 4.22
C ILE A 74 8.37 12.38 2.79
N PHE A 75 9.63 12.56 2.40
CA PHE A 75 10.11 12.13 1.09
C PHE A 75 10.39 10.63 1.10
N HIS A 76 9.66 9.88 0.29
CA HIS A 76 9.66 8.43 0.30
C HIS A 76 10.12 7.89 -1.05
N HIS A 77 11.40 7.53 -1.11
CA HIS A 77 12.01 6.89 -2.28
C HIS A 77 11.79 5.37 -2.22
N SER A 78 10.54 4.98 -2.43
CA SER A 78 10.07 3.58 -2.37
C SER A 78 10.61 2.74 -3.52
N TYR A 79 10.73 3.34 -4.71
CA TYR A 79 11.06 2.66 -5.96
C TYR A 79 12.29 3.31 -6.61
N ARG A 80 13.46 2.72 -6.37
CA ARG A 80 14.76 3.30 -6.75
C ARG A 80 15.28 2.75 -8.06
N SER A 81 14.86 1.55 -8.43
CA SER A 81 15.16 0.90 -9.71
C SER A 81 14.07 -0.10 -10.07
N LEU A 82 13.95 -0.45 -11.36
CA LEU A 82 12.98 -1.46 -11.81
C LEU A 82 13.22 -2.84 -11.17
N PRO A 83 14.45 -3.38 -11.09
CA PRO A 83 14.67 -4.67 -10.43
C PRO A 83 14.25 -4.66 -8.96
N GLN A 84 14.60 -3.59 -8.24
CA GLN A 84 14.22 -3.43 -6.83
C GLN A 84 12.70 -3.35 -6.65
N MET A 85 12.00 -2.65 -7.55
CA MET A 85 10.55 -2.59 -7.57
C MET A 85 9.92 -3.97 -7.79
N PHE A 86 10.36 -4.73 -8.79
CA PHE A 86 9.78 -6.04 -9.08
C PHE A 86 10.04 -7.07 -7.98
N VAL A 87 11.23 -7.08 -7.36
CA VAL A 87 11.48 -7.92 -6.18
C VAL A 87 10.52 -7.59 -5.05
N LYS A 88 10.34 -6.30 -4.77
CA LYS A 88 9.42 -5.82 -3.73
C LYS A 88 7.97 -6.21 -4.04
N PHE A 89 7.51 -6.00 -5.27
CA PHE A 89 6.15 -6.33 -5.70
C PHE A 89 5.88 -7.83 -5.73
N THR A 90 6.88 -8.65 -6.03
CA THR A 90 6.76 -10.11 -5.91
C THR A 90 6.55 -10.54 -4.46
N ASP A 91 7.37 -10.02 -3.53
CA ASP A 91 7.24 -10.30 -2.10
C ASP A 91 5.88 -9.82 -1.55
N TYR A 92 5.47 -8.59 -1.89
CA TYR A 92 4.18 -8.04 -1.45
C TYR A 92 3.01 -8.85 -1.99
N GLY A 93 3.00 -9.16 -3.29
CA GLY A 93 1.92 -9.97 -3.88
C GLY A 93 1.83 -11.36 -3.25
N THR A 94 2.98 -11.98 -2.95
CA THR A 94 3.03 -13.30 -2.27
C THR A 94 2.44 -13.22 -0.85
N ARG A 95 2.75 -12.16 -0.09
CA ARG A 95 2.19 -11.96 1.25
C ARG A 95 0.69 -11.66 1.19
N MET A 96 0.25 -10.84 0.25
CA MET A 96 -1.17 -10.56 0.01
C MET A 96 -1.94 -11.83 -0.34
N ALA A 97 -1.38 -12.71 -1.15
CA ALA A 97 -1.97 -14.01 -1.46
C ALA A 97 -2.19 -14.85 -0.20
N LYS A 98 -1.19 -14.88 0.70
CA LYS A 98 -1.28 -15.58 1.98
C LYS A 98 -2.35 -14.99 2.90
N GLU A 99 -2.46 -13.67 3.00
CA GLU A 99 -3.53 -13.02 3.77
C GLU A 99 -4.91 -13.39 3.23
N LYS A 100 -5.09 -13.30 1.91
CA LYS A 100 -6.35 -13.66 1.23
C LYS A 100 -6.70 -15.13 1.42
N TYR A 101 -5.70 -16.01 1.38
CA TYR A 101 -5.89 -17.43 1.66
C TYR A 101 -6.39 -17.65 3.10
N LEU A 102 -5.73 -17.02 4.07
CA LEU A 102 -6.10 -17.13 5.49
C LEU A 102 -7.47 -16.51 5.81
N SER A 103 -7.91 -15.50 5.06
CA SER A 103 -9.26 -14.93 5.18
C SER A 103 -10.35 -15.77 4.47
N GLY A 104 -9.96 -16.88 3.81
CA GLY A 104 -10.88 -17.76 3.09
C GLY A 104 -11.28 -17.26 1.69
N GLU A 105 -10.61 -16.23 1.17
CA GLU A 105 -10.84 -15.75 -0.19
C GLU A 105 -10.40 -16.82 -1.20
N LYS A 106 -11.22 -17.05 -2.23
CA LYS A 106 -10.89 -17.94 -3.35
C LYS A 106 -10.42 -17.14 -4.56
N SER A 107 -9.44 -17.69 -5.28
CA SER A 107 -9.06 -17.15 -6.59
C SER A 107 -10.03 -17.60 -7.70
N SER A 108 -9.92 -17.00 -8.87
CA SER A 108 -10.69 -17.34 -10.07
C SER A 108 -9.97 -16.83 -11.32
N PHE A 109 -10.30 -17.37 -12.50
CA PHE A 109 -9.76 -16.87 -13.78
C PHE A 109 -9.89 -15.35 -13.91
N LYS A 110 -11.06 -14.80 -13.55
CA LYS A 110 -11.28 -13.34 -13.58
C LYS A 110 -10.30 -12.59 -12.68
N LYS A 111 -10.06 -13.08 -11.46
CA LYS A 111 -9.13 -12.44 -10.52
C LYS A 111 -7.67 -12.53 -10.99
N VAL A 112 -7.28 -13.64 -11.63
CA VAL A 112 -5.91 -13.79 -12.14
C VAL A 112 -5.66 -12.89 -13.35
N PHE A 113 -6.61 -12.77 -14.29
CA PHE A 113 -6.33 -12.11 -15.57
C PHE A 113 -6.96 -10.72 -15.74
N ILE A 114 -8.15 -10.49 -15.18
CA ILE A 114 -8.88 -9.22 -15.37
C ILE A 114 -8.51 -8.19 -14.31
N TYR A 115 -8.28 -8.61 -13.05
CA TYR A 115 -7.96 -7.67 -11.97
C TYR A 115 -6.62 -6.94 -12.18
N PRO A 116 -5.54 -7.59 -12.66
CA PRO A 116 -4.30 -6.89 -12.99
C PRO A 116 -4.49 -5.80 -14.07
N ILE A 117 -5.24 -6.11 -15.11
CA ILE A 117 -5.56 -5.15 -16.19
C ILE A 117 -6.35 -3.97 -15.61
N HIS A 118 -7.35 -4.26 -14.78
CA HIS A 118 -8.11 -3.24 -14.07
C HIS A 118 -7.23 -2.41 -13.13
N MET A 119 -6.24 -3.01 -12.47
CA MET A 119 -5.32 -2.30 -11.57
C MET A 119 -4.48 -1.27 -12.33
N PHE A 120 -3.91 -1.66 -13.49
CA PHE A 120 -3.22 -0.70 -14.35
C PHE A 120 -4.15 0.43 -14.78
N TRP A 121 -5.35 0.09 -15.26
CA TRP A 121 -6.34 1.06 -15.71
C TRP A 121 -6.73 2.03 -14.59
N ALA A 122 -7.03 1.52 -13.40
CA ALA A 122 -7.41 2.31 -12.25
C ALA A 122 -6.30 3.32 -11.90
N ARG A 123 -5.05 2.88 -11.79
CA ARG A 123 -3.96 3.76 -11.37
C ARG A 123 -3.54 4.75 -12.46
N PHE A 124 -3.44 4.29 -13.70
CA PHE A 124 -2.96 5.12 -14.79
C PHE A 124 -4.05 6.06 -15.32
N ILE A 125 -5.28 5.58 -15.51
CA ILE A 125 -6.39 6.33 -16.10
C ILE A 125 -7.28 6.94 -15.02
N THR A 126 -7.91 6.12 -14.18
CA THR A 126 -8.93 6.60 -13.22
C THR A 126 -8.33 7.58 -12.20
N ASP A 127 -7.17 7.23 -11.65
CA ASP A 127 -6.44 8.02 -10.67
C ASP A 127 -5.48 9.03 -11.33
N LYS A 128 -5.63 9.24 -12.65
CA LYS A 128 -4.89 10.22 -13.46
C LYS A 128 -3.36 10.07 -13.42
N GLY A 129 -2.85 8.85 -13.23
CA GLY A 129 -1.41 8.58 -13.28
C GLY A 129 -0.72 9.07 -14.56
N TYR A 130 -1.46 9.17 -15.68
CA TYR A 130 -0.96 9.75 -16.93
C TYR A 130 -0.51 11.22 -16.81
N GLU A 131 -1.01 11.97 -15.83
CA GLU A 131 -0.60 13.38 -15.58
C GLU A 131 0.82 13.49 -15.03
N ASP A 132 1.34 12.43 -14.38
CA ASP A 132 2.78 12.35 -14.06
C ASP A 132 3.62 12.05 -15.33
N GLY A 133 3.00 11.62 -16.43
CA GLY A 133 3.66 11.33 -17.69
C GLY A 133 4.13 9.87 -17.83
N LEU A 134 4.68 9.56 -19.01
CA LEU A 134 4.97 8.19 -19.44
C LEU A 134 6.03 7.48 -18.57
N PHE A 135 6.86 8.22 -17.84
CA PHE A 135 7.88 7.64 -16.96
C PHE A 135 7.27 6.75 -15.87
N ARG A 136 5.99 6.95 -15.53
CA ARG A 136 5.26 6.19 -14.52
C ARG A 136 4.72 4.86 -15.02
N ILE A 137 4.61 4.64 -16.34
CA ILE A 137 4.05 3.40 -16.91
C ILE A 137 4.67 2.13 -16.31
N PRO A 138 6.00 2.02 -16.14
CA PRO A 138 6.60 0.83 -15.51
C PRO A 138 6.14 0.61 -14.07
N LEU A 139 5.86 1.68 -13.32
CA LEU A 139 5.34 1.59 -11.96
C LEU A 139 3.92 1.03 -11.95
N ASP A 140 3.03 1.57 -12.76
CA ASP A 140 1.62 1.14 -12.79
C ASP A 140 1.49 -0.28 -13.38
N LEU A 141 2.35 -0.66 -14.34
CA LEU A 141 2.51 -2.05 -14.77
C LEU A 141 3.04 -2.94 -13.64
N GLY A 142 3.95 -2.43 -12.81
CA GLY A 142 4.42 -3.12 -11.62
C GLY A 142 3.29 -3.39 -10.62
N PHE A 143 2.37 -2.44 -10.40
CA PHE A 143 1.19 -2.67 -9.56
C PHE A 143 0.25 -3.73 -10.15
N ALA A 144 0.02 -3.71 -11.46
CA ALA A 144 -0.71 -4.79 -12.14
C ALA A 144 -0.01 -6.14 -11.97
N TYR A 145 1.32 -6.19 -12.11
CA TYR A 145 2.12 -7.39 -11.86
C TYR A 145 1.97 -7.90 -10.41
N MET A 146 2.00 -7.00 -9.42
CA MET A 146 1.78 -7.37 -8.01
C MET A 146 0.39 -7.98 -7.80
N GLU A 147 -0.65 -7.41 -8.41
CA GLU A 147 -2.02 -7.94 -8.38
C GLU A 147 -2.10 -9.32 -9.04
N PHE A 148 -1.40 -9.50 -10.16
CA PHE A 148 -1.31 -10.79 -10.86
C PHE A 148 -0.66 -11.84 -9.96
N VAL A 149 0.51 -11.55 -9.38
CA VAL A 149 1.22 -12.45 -8.45
C VAL A 149 0.30 -12.81 -7.29
N THR A 150 -0.41 -11.84 -6.72
CA THR A 150 -1.34 -12.05 -5.61
C THR A 150 -2.38 -13.12 -5.95
N TYR A 151 -3.09 -12.97 -7.06
CA TYR A 151 -4.18 -13.88 -7.41
C TYR A 151 -3.73 -15.19 -8.01
N PHE A 152 -2.58 -15.20 -8.70
CA PHE A 152 -1.94 -16.41 -9.19
C PHE A 152 -1.48 -17.30 -8.03
N MET A 153 -0.75 -16.72 -7.06
CA MET A 153 -0.33 -17.46 -5.85
C MET A 153 -1.53 -17.92 -5.03
N LEU A 154 -2.58 -17.10 -4.91
CA LEU A 154 -3.82 -17.52 -4.24
C LEU A 154 -4.47 -18.73 -4.94
N ALA A 155 -4.44 -18.79 -6.28
CA ALA A 155 -4.97 -19.93 -7.04
C ALA A 155 -4.17 -21.22 -6.81
N ILE A 156 -2.86 -21.10 -6.57
CA ILE A 156 -2.00 -22.24 -6.19
C ILE A 156 -2.33 -22.71 -4.77
N MET A 157 -2.50 -21.77 -3.82
CA MET A 157 -2.77 -22.10 -2.41
C MET A 157 -4.19 -22.63 -2.17
N SER A 158 -5.17 -22.11 -2.91
CA SER A 158 -6.58 -22.52 -2.88
C SER A 158 -6.98 -22.91 -4.29
N PRO A 159 -6.95 -24.21 -4.64
CA PRO A 159 -7.21 -24.68 -6.00
C PRO A 159 -8.49 -24.05 -6.55
N ALA A 160 -8.31 -23.06 -7.43
CA ALA A 160 -9.38 -22.21 -7.93
C ALA A 160 -10.21 -22.89 -9.02
N PHE A 161 -9.76 -24.06 -9.46
CA PHE A 161 -10.40 -24.86 -10.50
C PHE A 161 -10.96 -26.09 -9.81
N GLY A 162 -12.29 -26.20 -9.78
CA GLY A 162 -13.04 -27.21 -9.04
C GLY A 162 -12.37 -28.58 -9.03
N GLY A 163 -11.71 -28.88 -7.92
CA GLY A 163 -11.05 -30.14 -7.64
C GLY A 163 -11.25 -30.40 -6.17
N THR A 164 -11.97 -31.47 -5.88
CA THR A 164 -12.43 -31.98 -4.59
C THR A 164 -11.44 -31.70 -3.45
N LYS A 165 -11.95 -31.24 -2.30
CA LYS A 165 -11.20 -31.22 -1.04
C LYS A 165 -10.60 -32.61 -0.80
N LYS A 166 -9.31 -32.82 -1.05
CA LYS A 166 -8.58 -33.92 -0.39
C LYS A 166 -8.30 -33.45 1.03
N LYS A 167 -9.07 -34.01 1.98
CA LYS A 167 -8.69 -34.04 3.39
C LYS A 167 -7.33 -34.74 3.47
N LEU A 168 -6.34 -34.06 4.05
CA LEU A 168 -5.23 -34.73 4.72
C LEU A 168 -5.71 -35.15 6.10
#